data_AF-A0A7C6B2C3-F1
#
_entry.id   AF-A0A7C6B2C3-F1
#
_cell.length_a   1.000
_cell.length_b   1.000
_cell.length_c   1.000
_cell.angle_alpha   90.00
_cell.angle_beta   90.00
_cell.angle_gamma   90.00
#
_symmetry.space_group_name_H-M   'P 1'
#
loop_
_entity.id
_entity.type
_entity.pdbx_description
1 polymer ?
#
loop_
_entity_poly.entity_id
_entity_poly.type
_entity_poly.pdbx_seq_one_letter_code
_entity_poly.pdbx_strand_id
1 'polypeptide(L)'
;MPLREDLLNPIPGPNPCGENLRYAPIYDQIKEARREEEAVTEGDWQTPGKKANWPLVVKLAGEALATRSKDLQLAAWLLEALINTEGYAALRPGLDLLRGLLENFWDGLYPELEDGDAELRATPLEWVGSQLDVAIKRIPLTRNRLDWFQYKQSRSVPTEEECASNEVRRAQREAAVAEGKLTPEAFDAGFQATPKAFYEGAFQQLEEAREALESLRQVAEEKFGDFMPSFAGLRTTLEEVQQTVRV
;
A
#
# COMPACT_ATOMS: atom_id res chain seq x y z
N MET A 1 1.56 7.05 13.02
CA MET A 1 2.86 7.61 13.39
C MET A 1 3.51 8.10 12.11
N PRO A 2 3.86 9.40 12.00
CA PRO A 2 4.48 9.93 10.78
C PRO A 2 5.84 9.26 10.53
N LEU A 3 6.27 9.25 9.27
CA LEU A 3 7.58 8.74 8.87
C LEU A 3 8.68 9.49 9.63
N ARG A 4 9.70 8.76 10.10
CA ARG A 4 10.84 9.39 10.77
C ARG A 4 11.67 10.19 9.76
N GLU A 5 12.22 11.32 10.18
CA GLU A 5 13.03 12.19 9.33
C GLU A 5 14.50 11.76 9.24
N ASP A 6 14.96 10.87 10.14
CA ASP A 6 16.34 10.42 10.25
C ASP A 6 16.68 9.17 9.43
N LEU A 7 15.72 8.66 8.64
CA LEU A 7 15.88 7.38 7.91
C LEU A 7 16.93 7.44 6.80
N LEU A 8 17.21 8.62 6.26
CA LEU A 8 18.25 8.84 5.25
C LEU A 8 19.57 9.34 5.85
N ASN A 9 19.68 9.44 7.18
CA ASN A 9 20.97 9.73 7.81
C ASN A 9 21.86 8.48 7.73
N PRO A 10 23.15 8.61 7.36
CA PRO A 10 24.09 7.49 7.39
C PRO A 10 24.15 6.83 8.76
N ILE A 11 24.28 5.50 8.79
CA ILE A 11 24.50 4.76 10.04
C ILE A 11 25.90 5.13 10.59
N PRO A 12 26.04 5.48 11.88
CA PRO A 12 27.34 5.80 12.46
C PRO A 12 28.32 4.62 12.37
N GLY A 13 29.53 4.88 11.90
CA GLY A 13 30.59 3.88 11.82
C GLY A 13 31.24 3.83 10.43
N PRO A 14 32.02 2.77 10.14
CA PRO A 14 32.74 2.65 8.87
C PRO A 14 31.83 2.27 7.69
N ASN A 15 30.66 1.65 7.93
CA ASN A 15 29.68 1.34 6.90
C ASN A 15 28.44 2.24 7.04
N PRO A 16 28.25 3.26 6.17
CA PRO A 16 27.10 4.16 6.25
C PRO A 16 25.76 3.45 5.99
N CYS A 17 25.78 2.25 5.39
CA CYS A 17 24.60 1.41 5.18
C CYS A 17 24.33 0.43 6.32
N GLY A 18 25.26 0.31 7.28
CA GLY A 18 25.11 -0.54 8.45
C GLY A 18 25.38 -2.02 8.20
N GLU A 19 24.46 -2.90 8.61
CA GLU A 19 24.61 -4.36 8.51
C GLU A 19 23.46 -5.02 7.75
N ASN A 20 23.70 -6.21 7.20
CA ASN A 20 22.65 -7.02 6.58
C ASN A 20 21.74 -7.63 7.65
N LEU A 21 20.45 -7.28 7.62
CA LEU A 21 19.47 -7.77 8.61
C LEU A 21 18.61 -8.93 8.11
N ARG A 22 18.81 -9.44 6.89
CA ARG A 22 17.95 -10.46 6.26
C ARG A 22 17.74 -11.71 7.12
N TYR A 23 18.75 -12.10 7.90
CA TYR A 23 18.73 -13.25 8.80
C TYR A 23 18.62 -12.88 10.28
N ALA A 24 18.48 -11.59 10.59
CA ALA A 24 18.32 -11.12 11.96
C ALA A 24 16.88 -11.33 12.44
N PRO A 25 16.64 -11.58 13.75
CA PRO A 25 15.31 -11.83 14.29
C PRO A 25 14.28 -10.73 14.01
N ILE A 26 14.73 -9.51 13.74
CA ILE A 26 13.87 -8.36 13.41
C ILE A 26 13.04 -8.61 12.13
N TYR A 27 13.59 -9.32 11.14
CA TYR A 27 12.87 -9.67 9.92
C TYR A 27 11.67 -10.57 10.23
N ASP A 28 11.87 -11.59 11.07
CA ASP A 28 10.79 -12.51 11.47
C ASP A 28 9.76 -11.81 12.36
N GLN A 29 10.19 -10.91 13.25
CA GLN A 29 9.28 -10.09 14.05
C GLN A 29 8.39 -9.19 13.17
N ILE A 30 8.97 -8.57 12.13
CA ILE A 30 8.20 -7.74 11.20
C ILE A 30 7.24 -8.59 10.38
N LYS A 31 7.68 -9.73 9.83
CA LYS A 31 6.79 -10.65 9.11
C LYS A 31 5.64 -11.13 9.98
N GLU A 32 5.92 -11.48 11.24
CA GLU A 32 4.89 -11.91 12.18
C GLU A 32 3.92 -10.77 12.53
N ALA A 33 4.42 -9.54 12.68
CA ALA A 33 3.57 -8.37 12.89
C ALA A 33 2.71 -8.03 11.66
N ARG A 34 3.19 -8.30 10.44
CA ARG A 34 2.44 -8.11 9.18
C ARG A 34 1.42 -9.21 8.90
N ARG A 35 1.54 -10.38 9.55
CA ARG A 35 0.70 -11.54 9.28
C ARG A 35 -0.76 -11.26 9.65
N GLU A 36 -1.62 -11.42 8.66
CA GLU A 36 -3.08 -11.41 8.79
C GLU A 36 -3.62 -12.79 8.42
N GLU A 37 -4.48 -13.35 9.26
CA GLU A 37 -5.13 -14.65 9.07
C GLU A 37 -6.62 -14.47 9.28
N GLU A 38 -7.43 -14.94 8.33
CA GLU A 38 -8.87 -14.96 8.51
C GLU A 38 -9.28 -15.98 9.57
N ALA A 39 -10.36 -15.69 10.28
CA ALA A 39 -10.92 -16.66 11.21
C ALA A 39 -11.51 -17.83 10.41
N VAL A 40 -11.06 -19.05 10.69
CA VAL A 40 -11.62 -20.25 10.04
C VAL A 40 -12.61 -20.90 11.00
N THR A 41 -13.83 -21.11 10.51
CA THR A 41 -14.84 -21.93 11.19
C THR A 41 -15.16 -23.11 10.30
N GLU A 42 -14.66 -24.28 10.65
CA GLU A 42 -14.91 -25.53 9.92
C GLU A 42 -15.50 -26.58 10.87
N GLY A 43 -16.81 -26.80 10.77
CA GLY A 43 -17.55 -27.62 11.74
C GLY A 43 -17.46 -27.01 13.14
N ASP A 44 -16.97 -27.80 14.10
CA ASP A 44 -16.75 -27.37 15.48
C ASP A 44 -15.37 -26.71 15.71
N TRP A 45 -14.51 -26.65 14.69
CA TRP A 45 -13.19 -26.03 14.80
C TRP A 45 -13.26 -24.55 14.50
N GLN A 46 -12.93 -23.72 15.50
CA GLN A 46 -12.82 -22.28 15.37
C GLN A 46 -11.38 -21.85 15.63
N THR A 47 -10.69 -21.38 14.59
CA THR A 47 -9.41 -20.69 14.75
C THR A 47 -9.67 -19.18 14.77
N PRO A 48 -9.25 -18.46 15.82
CA PRO A 48 -9.37 -17.02 15.84
C PRO A 48 -8.48 -16.42 14.75
N GLY A 49 -9.05 -15.54 13.93
CA GLY A 49 -8.28 -14.78 12.96
C GLY A 49 -7.25 -13.90 13.65
N LYS A 50 -6.14 -13.65 12.96
CA LYS A 50 -5.07 -12.76 13.41
C LYS A 50 -5.09 -11.50 12.58
N LYS A 51 -5.01 -10.34 13.22
CA LYS A 51 -4.83 -9.05 12.53
C LYS A 51 -3.37 -8.62 12.56
N ALA A 52 -2.95 -7.99 11.47
CA ALA A 52 -1.65 -7.34 11.42
C ALA A 52 -1.54 -6.19 12.44
N ASN A 53 -0.37 -6.05 13.04
CA ASN A 53 -0.02 -4.94 13.93
C ASN A 53 0.85 -3.93 13.17
N TRP A 54 0.21 -3.14 12.31
CA TRP A 54 0.90 -2.11 11.51
C TRP A 54 1.69 -1.09 12.33
N PRO A 55 1.20 -0.58 13.48
CA PRO A 55 2.00 0.31 14.32
C PRO A 55 3.32 -0.33 14.81
N LEU A 56 3.32 -1.62 15.10
CA LEU A 56 4.54 -2.34 15.46
C LEU A 56 5.50 -2.45 14.26
N VAL A 57 4.99 -2.70 13.06
CA VAL A 57 5.81 -2.72 11.83
C VAL A 57 6.46 -1.37 11.59
N VAL A 58 5.70 -0.27 11.68
CA VAL A 58 6.24 1.10 11.55
C VAL A 58 7.38 1.35 12.54
N LYS A 59 7.18 0.94 13.80
CA LYS A 59 8.20 1.07 14.83
C LYS A 59 9.46 0.25 14.49
N LEU A 60 9.31 -1.05 14.28
CA LEU A 60 10.44 -1.98 14.08
C LEU A 60 11.23 -1.66 12.82
N ALA A 61 10.55 -1.46 11.69
CA ALA A 61 11.20 -1.16 10.41
C ALA A 61 11.85 0.23 10.43
N GLY A 62 11.17 1.24 10.99
CA GLY A 62 11.71 2.59 11.12
C GLY A 62 12.93 2.65 12.04
N GLU A 63 12.90 1.97 13.19
CA GLU A 63 14.06 1.89 14.11
C GLU A 63 15.24 1.18 13.45
N ALA A 64 15.00 0.05 12.76
CA ALA A 64 16.04 -0.69 12.05
C ALA A 64 16.68 0.15 10.93
N LEU A 65 15.88 0.86 10.13
CA LEU A 65 16.35 1.75 9.07
C LEU A 65 17.17 2.94 9.59
N ALA A 66 16.76 3.51 10.73
CA ALA A 66 17.44 4.65 11.33
C ALA A 66 18.79 4.28 11.96
N THR A 67 18.91 3.07 12.54
CA THR A 67 20.01 2.77 13.47
C THR A 67 20.91 1.61 13.07
N ARG A 68 20.47 0.73 12.17
CA ARG A 68 21.17 -0.54 11.90
C ARG A 68 21.43 -0.84 10.44
N SER A 69 20.50 -0.55 9.53
CA SER A 69 20.61 -1.02 8.15
C SER A 69 19.88 -0.14 7.16
N LYS A 70 20.49 0.18 6.02
CA LYS A 70 19.80 0.75 4.86
C LYS A 70 19.35 -0.39 3.98
N ASP A 71 18.05 -0.71 4.05
CA ASP A 71 17.50 -1.96 3.52
C ASP A 71 16.18 -1.70 2.79
N LEU A 72 16.11 -2.05 1.51
CA LEU A 72 14.93 -1.85 0.66
C LEU A 72 13.75 -2.72 1.08
N GLN A 73 13.98 -3.93 1.62
CA GLN A 73 12.90 -4.78 2.08
C GLN A 73 12.24 -4.21 3.34
N LEU A 74 13.04 -3.68 4.26
CA LEU A 74 12.52 -2.97 5.44
C LEU A 74 11.77 -1.71 5.04
N ALA A 75 12.29 -0.94 4.07
CA ALA A 75 11.61 0.26 3.56
C ALA A 75 10.29 -0.06 2.85
N ALA A 76 10.23 -1.15 2.08
CA ALA A 76 9.00 -1.64 1.45
C ALA A 76 7.93 -2.01 2.49
N TRP A 77 8.32 -2.75 3.53
CA TRP A 77 7.40 -3.10 4.63
C TRP A 77 6.97 -1.88 5.46
N LEU A 78 7.86 -0.90 5.64
CA LEU A 78 7.54 0.35 6.30
C LEU A 78 6.50 1.14 5.50
N LEU A 79 6.66 1.25 4.18
CA LEU A 79 5.68 1.90 3.30
C LEU A 79 4.30 1.22 3.40
N GLU A 80 4.22 -0.11 3.32
CA GLU A 80 2.96 -0.84 3.50
C GLU A 80 2.31 -0.54 4.86
N ALA A 81 3.08 -0.55 5.94
CA ALA A 81 2.56 -0.28 7.27
C ALA A 81 2.08 1.17 7.44
N LEU A 82 2.75 2.12 6.79
CA LEU A 82 2.33 3.52 6.77
C LEU A 82 1.06 3.71 5.94
N ILE A 83 0.91 3.06 4.79
CA ILE A 83 -0.34 3.06 4.01
C ILE A 83 -1.50 2.58 4.88
N ASN A 84 -1.31 1.50 5.63
CA ASN A 84 -2.35 0.95 6.51
C ASN A 84 -2.66 1.81 7.75
N THR A 85 -1.80 2.74 8.15
CA THR A 85 -1.97 3.56 9.36
C THR A 85 -2.30 5.02 9.08
N GLU A 86 -1.77 5.58 7.99
CA GLU A 86 -1.87 7.00 7.61
C GLU A 86 -2.62 7.21 6.28
N GLY A 87 -2.95 6.14 5.56
CA GLY A 87 -3.66 6.22 4.28
C GLY A 87 -2.82 6.84 3.15
N TYR A 88 -3.46 7.60 2.26
CA TYR A 88 -2.81 8.12 1.05
C TYR A 88 -1.67 9.10 1.36
N ALA A 89 -1.71 9.76 2.52
CA ALA A 89 -0.66 10.68 2.97
C ALA A 89 0.72 10.00 3.12
N ALA A 90 0.77 8.68 3.30
CA ALA A 90 2.01 7.92 3.43
C ALA A 90 2.69 7.60 2.09
N LEU A 91 1.96 7.64 0.98
CA LEU A 91 2.46 7.13 -0.30
C LEU A 91 3.67 7.91 -0.80
N ARG A 92 3.54 9.23 -0.95
CA ARG A 92 4.65 10.10 -1.36
C ARG A 92 5.89 9.95 -0.45
N PRO A 93 5.81 10.18 0.87
CA PRO A 93 7.02 10.13 1.71
C PRO A 93 7.67 8.74 1.76
N GLY A 94 6.89 7.65 1.66
CA GLY A 94 7.48 6.31 1.58
C GLY A 94 8.10 5.97 0.22
N LEU A 95 7.53 6.46 -0.89
CA LEU A 95 8.16 6.37 -2.22
C LEU A 95 9.43 7.24 -2.31
N ASP A 96 9.40 8.44 -1.74
CA ASP A 96 10.55 9.33 -1.60
C ASP A 96 11.67 8.69 -0.74
N LEU A 97 11.31 7.95 0.31
CA LEU A 97 12.28 7.17 1.09
C LEU A 97 12.98 6.10 0.25
N LEU A 98 12.21 5.31 -0.52
CA LEU A 98 12.78 4.30 -1.42
C LEU A 98 13.73 4.95 -2.43
N ARG A 99 13.32 6.08 -3.04
CA ARG A 99 14.17 6.85 -3.97
C ARG A 99 15.44 7.32 -3.28
N GLY A 100 15.31 7.94 -2.10
CA GLY A 100 16.44 8.45 -1.34
C GLY A 100 17.42 7.36 -0.91
N LEU A 101 16.95 6.13 -0.65
CA LEU A 101 17.83 4.99 -0.40
C LEU A 101 18.66 4.61 -1.64
N LEU A 102 18.04 4.59 -2.82
CA LEU A 102 18.73 4.34 -4.09
C LEU A 102 19.74 5.43 -4.44
N GLU A 103 19.39 6.70 -4.21
CA GLU A 103 20.26 7.84 -4.54
C GLU A 103 21.48 7.91 -3.62
N ASN A 104 21.27 7.77 -2.31
CA ASN A 104 22.30 8.09 -1.31
C ASN A 104 23.11 6.89 -0.84
N PHE A 105 22.60 5.66 -1.00
CA PHE A 105 23.18 4.46 -0.38
C PHE A 105 23.44 3.32 -1.36
N TRP A 106 23.27 3.51 -2.66
CA TRP A 106 23.34 2.46 -3.69
C TRP A 106 24.45 1.41 -3.50
N ASP A 107 25.68 1.86 -3.26
CA ASP A 107 26.85 0.96 -3.24
C ASP A 107 26.82 -0.02 -2.06
N GLY A 108 26.27 0.38 -0.91
CA GLY A 108 26.19 -0.44 0.31
C GLY A 108 24.78 -0.87 0.69
N LEU A 109 23.77 -0.56 -0.13
CA LEU A 109 22.36 -0.80 0.15
C LEU A 109 22.06 -2.30 0.24
N TYR A 110 21.16 -2.69 1.15
CA TYR A 110 20.67 -4.06 1.26
C TYR A 110 19.34 -4.26 0.52
N PRO A 111 19.08 -5.41 -0.15
CA PRO A 111 20.02 -6.52 -0.42
C PRO A 111 21.26 -6.09 -1.21
N GLU A 112 22.41 -6.73 -0.98
CA GLU A 112 23.67 -6.40 -1.68
C GLU A 112 23.60 -6.75 -3.18
N LEU A 113 24.47 -6.16 -4.00
CA LEU A 113 24.69 -6.64 -5.37
C LEU A 113 25.47 -7.95 -5.31
N GLU A 114 25.07 -8.94 -6.10
CA GLU A 114 25.80 -10.21 -6.23
C GLU A 114 26.59 -10.19 -7.55
N ASP A 115 27.92 -10.08 -7.49
CA ASP A 115 28.77 -9.97 -8.70
C ASP A 115 28.39 -8.82 -9.67
N GLY A 116 27.83 -7.73 -9.12
CA GLY A 116 27.32 -6.59 -9.90
C GLY A 116 25.88 -6.75 -10.40
N ASP A 117 25.25 -7.89 -10.10
CA ASP A 117 23.85 -8.20 -10.38
C ASP A 117 22.93 -7.53 -9.35
N ALA A 118 21.87 -6.89 -9.83
CA ALA A 118 20.90 -6.18 -9.02
C ALA A 118 19.55 -6.91 -8.86
N GLU A 119 19.42 -8.15 -9.35
CA GLU A 119 18.19 -8.96 -9.34
C GLU A 119 17.60 -9.10 -7.92
N LEU A 120 18.42 -9.52 -6.95
CA LEU A 120 17.97 -9.65 -5.56
C LEU A 120 17.61 -8.29 -4.95
N ARG A 121 18.35 -7.24 -5.30
CA ARG A 121 18.08 -5.89 -4.83
C ARG A 121 16.81 -5.30 -5.44
N ALA A 122 16.42 -5.74 -6.64
CA ALA A 122 15.20 -5.32 -7.32
C ALA A 122 13.95 -5.95 -6.68
N THR A 123 14.09 -7.13 -6.07
CA THR A 123 12.96 -7.91 -5.51
C THR A 123 12.06 -7.12 -4.55
N PRO A 124 12.56 -6.33 -3.58
CA PRO A 124 11.71 -5.48 -2.74
C PRO A 124 10.92 -4.41 -3.51
N LEU A 125 11.49 -3.85 -4.58
CA LEU A 125 10.83 -2.85 -5.42
C LEU A 125 9.78 -3.48 -6.34
N GLU A 126 10.04 -4.69 -6.86
CA GLU A 126 9.05 -5.49 -7.58
C GLU A 126 7.85 -5.84 -6.67
N TRP A 127 8.13 -6.16 -5.40
CA TRP A 127 7.09 -6.35 -4.40
C TRP A 127 6.27 -5.07 -4.18
N VAL A 128 6.92 -3.90 -4.04
CA VAL A 128 6.22 -2.60 -3.93
C VAL A 128 5.34 -2.34 -5.16
N GLY A 129 5.83 -2.66 -6.35
CA GLY A 129 5.11 -2.47 -7.62
C GLY A 129 3.90 -3.37 -7.80
N SER A 130 3.77 -4.47 -7.05
CA SER A 130 2.74 -5.50 -7.26
C SER A 130 1.87 -5.82 -6.04
N GLN A 131 2.31 -5.57 -4.81
CA GLN A 131 1.64 -6.09 -3.59
C GLN A 131 0.91 -5.03 -2.77
N LEU A 132 1.06 -3.74 -3.09
CA LEU A 132 0.40 -2.66 -2.34
C LEU A 132 -1.05 -2.39 -2.79
N ASP A 133 -1.54 -3.05 -3.84
CA ASP A 133 -2.86 -2.80 -4.44
C ASP A 133 -4.00 -2.87 -3.42
N VAL A 134 -4.06 -3.98 -2.67
CA VAL A 134 -5.13 -4.21 -1.69
C VAL A 134 -5.07 -3.20 -0.56
N ALA A 135 -3.87 -2.88 -0.05
CA ALA A 135 -3.70 -1.91 1.03
C ALA A 135 -4.20 -0.52 0.61
N ILE A 136 -3.87 -0.09 -0.62
CA ILE A 136 -4.29 1.20 -1.16
C ILE A 136 -5.80 1.24 -1.43
N LYS A 137 -6.37 0.17 -2.00
CA LYS A 137 -7.81 0.06 -2.29
C LYS A 137 -8.69 -0.06 -1.04
N ARG A 138 -8.12 -0.51 0.09
CA ARG A 138 -8.80 -0.56 1.40
C ARG A 138 -8.76 0.77 2.16
N ILE A 139 -8.02 1.78 1.69
CA ILE A 139 -8.08 3.11 2.30
C ILE A 139 -9.51 3.67 2.12
N PRO A 140 -10.14 4.19 3.19
CA PRO A 140 -11.47 4.81 3.11
C PRO A 140 -11.60 5.90 2.04
N LEU A 141 -12.56 5.73 1.14
CA LEU A 141 -13.00 6.73 0.17
C LEU A 141 -14.08 7.67 0.74
N THR A 142 -14.72 7.32 1.85
CA THR A 142 -15.80 8.10 2.47
C THR A 142 -15.65 8.19 3.99
N ARG A 143 -16.33 9.14 4.63
CA ARG A 143 -16.32 9.31 6.11
C ARG A 143 -16.91 8.12 6.87
N ASN A 144 -17.87 7.42 6.28
CA ASN A 144 -18.40 6.16 6.82
C ASN A 144 -17.52 4.95 6.51
N ARG A 145 -16.27 5.17 6.07
CA ARG A 145 -15.23 4.17 5.82
C ARG A 145 -15.57 3.16 4.73
N LEU A 146 -16.28 3.59 3.69
CA LEU A 146 -16.44 2.78 2.49
C LEU A 146 -15.14 2.84 1.67
N ASP A 147 -14.69 1.70 1.15
CA ASP A 147 -13.45 1.58 0.39
C ASP A 147 -13.70 1.35 -1.11
N TRP A 148 -12.62 1.17 -1.87
CA TRP A 148 -12.70 0.99 -3.32
C TRP A 148 -13.36 -0.33 -3.73
N PHE A 149 -13.21 -1.40 -2.95
CA PHE A 149 -13.88 -2.66 -3.23
C PHE A 149 -15.38 -2.54 -3.06
N GLN A 150 -15.82 -1.83 -2.02
CA GLN A 150 -17.21 -1.51 -1.79
C GLN A 150 -17.78 -0.57 -2.85
N TYR A 151 -16.99 0.41 -3.32
CA TYR A 151 -17.36 1.20 -4.50
C TYR A 151 -17.63 0.30 -5.71
N LYS A 152 -16.69 -0.58 -6.08
CA LYS A 152 -16.83 -1.49 -7.22
C LYS A 152 -18.00 -2.46 -7.06
N GLN A 153 -18.20 -3.00 -5.86
CA GLN A 153 -19.35 -3.84 -5.55
C GLN A 153 -20.65 -3.06 -5.77
N SER A 154 -20.74 -1.82 -5.28
CA SER A 154 -21.94 -0.99 -5.47
C SER A 154 -22.27 -0.78 -6.94
N ARG A 155 -21.26 -0.57 -7.79
CA ARG A 155 -21.44 -0.38 -9.25
C ARG A 155 -21.84 -1.66 -10.00
N SER A 156 -21.77 -2.84 -9.35
CA SER A 156 -22.24 -4.11 -9.92
C SER A 156 -23.72 -4.37 -9.65
N VAL A 157 -24.34 -3.64 -8.73
CA VAL A 157 -25.75 -3.77 -8.36
C VAL A 157 -26.57 -2.75 -9.16
N PRO A 158 -27.68 -3.14 -9.81
CA PRO A 158 -28.53 -2.20 -10.55
C PRO A 158 -29.08 -1.08 -9.66
N THR A 159 -29.19 0.13 -10.21
CA THR A 159 -29.79 1.28 -9.49
C THR A 159 -31.31 1.15 -9.38
N GLU A 160 -31.92 1.90 -8.46
CA GLU A 160 -33.39 1.95 -8.35
C GLU A 160 -34.06 2.45 -9.64
N GLU A 161 -33.41 3.38 -10.33
CA GLU A 161 -33.87 3.90 -11.62
C GLU A 161 -33.86 2.82 -12.70
N GLU A 162 -32.78 2.04 -12.80
CA GLU A 162 -32.71 0.91 -13.74
C GLU A 162 -33.75 -0.18 -13.43
N CYS A 163 -34.11 -0.36 -12.16
CA CYS A 163 -35.13 -1.32 -11.71
C CYS A 163 -36.58 -0.83 -11.91
N ALA A 164 -36.79 0.48 -12.11
CA ALA A 164 -38.12 1.07 -12.17
C ALA A 164 -38.96 0.48 -13.32
N SER A 165 -38.34 0.29 -14.49
CA SER A 165 -38.99 -0.23 -15.70
C SER A 165 -38.44 -1.57 -16.20
N ASN A 166 -37.63 -2.29 -15.40
CA ASN A 166 -37.01 -3.54 -15.82
C ASN A 166 -37.07 -4.61 -14.71
N GLU A 167 -37.94 -5.60 -14.89
CA GLU A 167 -38.15 -6.69 -13.92
C GLU A 167 -36.91 -7.58 -13.74
N VAL A 168 -36.11 -7.79 -14.79
CA VAL A 168 -34.87 -8.57 -14.71
C VAL A 168 -33.86 -7.85 -13.82
N ARG A 169 -33.69 -6.54 -14.01
CA ARG A 169 -32.82 -5.70 -13.17
C ARG A 169 -33.31 -5.66 -11.73
N ARG A 170 -34.63 -5.59 -11.51
CA ARG A 170 -35.24 -5.64 -10.18
C ARG A 170 -34.91 -6.95 -9.46
N ALA A 171 -35.12 -8.10 -10.10
CA ALA A 171 -34.78 -9.40 -9.53
C ALA A 171 -33.27 -9.52 -9.22
N GLN A 172 -32.39 -9.01 -10.08
CA GLN A 172 -30.94 -8.97 -9.84
C GLN A 172 -30.59 -8.13 -8.60
N ARG A 173 -31.20 -6.94 -8.44
CA ARG A 173 -31.01 -6.09 -7.27
C ARG A 173 -31.52 -6.77 -6.00
N GLU A 174 -32.71 -7.35 -6.02
CA GLU A 174 -33.28 -8.08 -4.88
C GLU A 174 -32.37 -9.22 -4.42
N ALA A 175 -31.83 -10.01 -5.35
CA ALA A 175 -30.87 -11.06 -5.04
C ALA A 175 -29.56 -10.50 -4.44
N ALA A 176 -29.00 -9.44 -5.04
CA ALA A 176 -27.78 -8.81 -4.54
C ALA A 176 -27.95 -8.23 -3.11
N VAL A 177 -29.10 -7.61 -2.84
CA VAL A 177 -29.43 -7.08 -1.51
C VAL A 177 -29.64 -8.21 -0.51
N ALA A 178 -30.27 -9.32 -0.90
CA ALA A 178 -30.42 -10.50 -0.04
C ALA A 178 -29.06 -11.13 0.31
N GLU A 179 -28.06 -11.02 -0.58
CA GLU A 179 -26.66 -11.42 -0.33
C GLU A 179 -25.87 -10.38 0.50
N GLY A 180 -26.48 -9.26 0.89
CA GLY A 180 -25.83 -8.21 1.68
C GLY A 180 -24.85 -7.32 0.89
N LYS A 181 -24.93 -7.31 -0.45
CA LYS A 181 -24.10 -6.41 -1.27
C LYS A 181 -24.51 -4.95 -1.07
N LEU A 182 -23.51 -4.07 -1.05
CA LEU A 182 -23.73 -2.62 -0.98
C LEU A 182 -24.44 -2.14 -2.26
N THR A 183 -25.48 -1.32 -2.12
CA THR A 183 -26.20 -0.72 -3.26
C THR A 183 -25.51 0.56 -3.74
N PRO A 184 -25.75 0.99 -5.00
CA PRO A 184 -25.25 2.28 -5.50
C PRO A 184 -25.65 3.44 -4.60
N GLU A 185 -26.92 3.49 -4.18
CA GLU A 185 -27.49 4.59 -3.41
C GLU A 185 -26.88 4.66 -2.00
N ALA A 186 -26.57 3.51 -1.39
CA ALA A 186 -25.92 3.47 -0.08
C ALA A 186 -24.47 4.00 -0.15
N PHE A 187 -23.73 3.67 -1.21
CA PHE A 187 -22.41 4.25 -1.45
C PHE A 187 -22.51 5.76 -1.73
N ASP A 188 -23.42 6.15 -2.63
CA ASP A 188 -23.60 7.54 -3.06
C ASP A 188 -24.03 8.43 -1.89
N ALA A 189 -24.86 7.93 -0.96
CA ALA A 189 -25.18 8.65 0.27
C ALA A 189 -23.93 8.89 1.15
N GLY A 190 -23.05 7.89 1.28
CA GLY A 190 -21.77 8.04 1.98
C GLY A 190 -20.84 9.05 1.29
N PHE A 191 -20.86 9.06 -0.04
CA PHE A 191 -20.13 10.01 -0.86
C PHE A 191 -20.62 11.45 -0.67
N GLN A 192 -21.93 11.67 -0.79
CA GLN A 192 -22.54 13.00 -0.62
C GLN A 192 -22.39 13.55 0.82
N ALA A 193 -22.37 12.68 1.82
CA ALA A 193 -22.12 13.06 3.21
C ALA A 193 -20.64 13.40 3.49
N THR A 194 -19.73 13.03 2.58
CA THR A 194 -18.29 13.28 2.74
C THR A 194 -17.94 14.67 2.18
N PRO A 195 -17.29 15.56 2.95
CA PRO A 195 -16.97 16.90 2.50
C PRO A 195 -16.08 16.91 1.25
N LYS A 196 -16.33 17.81 0.29
CA LYS A 196 -15.52 17.94 -0.93
C LYS A 196 -14.02 18.04 -0.67
N ALA A 197 -13.61 18.80 0.36
CA ALA A 197 -12.21 18.96 0.75
C ALA A 197 -11.51 17.63 1.10
N PHE A 198 -12.25 16.61 1.54
CA PHE A 198 -11.71 15.27 1.76
C PHE A 198 -11.25 14.63 0.45
N TYR A 199 -12.09 14.72 -0.59
CA TYR A 199 -11.80 14.19 -1.92
C TYR A 199 -10.70 14.97 -2.63
N GLU A 200 -10.70 16.29 -2.53
CA GLU A 200 -9.62 17.15 -3.07
C GLU A 200 -8.28 16.79 -2.41
N GLY A 201 -8.25 16.56 -1.10
CA GLY A 201 -7.06 16.11 -0.38
C GLY A 201 -6.59 14.72 -0.83
N ALA A 202 -7.50 13.75 -0.93
CA ALA A 202 -7.16 12.41 -1.41
C ALA A 202 -6.64 12.43 -2.86
N PHE A 203 -7.28 13.21 -3.74
CA PHE A 203 -6.87 13.39 -5.13
C PHE A 203 -5.45 13.96 -5.22
N GLN A 204 -5.16 15.00 -4.44
CA GLN A 204 -3.84 15.63 -4.39
C GLN A 204 -2.77 14.66 -3.88
N GLN A 205 -3.05 13.91 -2.81
CA GLN A 205 -2.12 12.91 -2.26
C GLN A 205 -1.82 11.79 -3.26
N LEU A 206 -2.81 11.37 -4.05
CA LEU A 206 -2.64 10.36 -5.09
C LEU A 206 -1.85 10.90 -6.29
N GLU A 207 -2.06 12.17 -6.68
CA GLU A 207 -1.26 12.82 -7.73
C GLU A 207 0.21 12.90 -7.31
N GLU A 208 0.45 13.40 -6.10
CA GLU A 208 1.79 13.49 -5.50
C GLU A 208 2.47 12.12 -5.37
N ALA A 209 1.71 11.07 -5.06
CA ALA A 209 2.21 9.70 -5.05
C ALA A 209 2.62 9.21 -6.45
N ARG A 210 1.86 9.57 -7.50
CA ARG A 210 2.20 9.21 -8.89
C ARG A 210 3.46 9.94 -9.36
N GLU A 211 3.62 11.22 -9.01
CA GLU A 211 4.85 11.98 -9.28
C GLU A 211 6.07 11.38 -8.55
N ALA A 212 5.91 11.01 -7.28
CA ALA A 212 6.95 10.36 -6.50
C ALA A 212 7.31 8.98 -7.05
N LEU A 213 6.33 8.19 -7.51
CA LEU A 213 6.54 6.89 -8.16
C LEU A 213 7.32 7.04 -9.47
N GLU A 214 6.99 8.05 -10.28
CA GLU A 214 7.72 8.32 -11.52
C GLU A 214 9.16 8.74 -11.25
N SER A 215 9.39 9.55 -10.21
CA SER A 215 10.74 9.93 -9.79
C SER A 215 11.55 8.72 -9.30
N LEU A 216 10.93 7.82 -8.51
CA LEU A 216 11.54 6.56 -8.11
C LEU A 216 11.87 5.67 -9.32
N ARG A 217 10.96 5.60 -10.30
CA ARG A 217 11.13 4.83 -11.54
C ARG A 217 12.34 5.32 -12.33
N GLN A 218 12.53 6.63 -12.47
CA GLN A 218 13.68 7.21 -13.17
C GLN A 218 15.00 6.83 -12.51
N VAL A 219 15.11 6.95 -11.19
CA VAL A 219 16.30 6.53 -10.45
C VAL A 219 16.53 5.02 -10.59
N ALA A 220 15.47 4.21 -10.54
CA ALA A 220 15.59 2.78 -10.72
C ALA A 220 16.07 2.40 -12.14
N GLU A 221 15.59 3.11 -13.18
CA GLU A 221 16.00 2.90 -14.57
C GLU A 221 17.51 3.18 -14.77
N GLU A 222 18.04 4.21 -14.11
CA GLU A 222 19.47 4.52 -14.13
C GLU A 222 20.33 3.49 -13.38
N LYS A 223 19.81 2.91 -12.29
CA LYS A 223 20.59 2.07 -11.37
C LYS A 223 20.53 0.58 -11.66
N PHE A 224 19.38 0.07 -12.09
CA PHE A 224 19.13 -1.37 -12.21
C PHE A 224 19.38 -1.93 -13.62
N GLY A 225 19.36 -1.10 -14.66
CA GLY A 225 19.60 -1.54 -16.04
C GLY A 225 18.65 -2.69 -16.43
N ASP A 226 19.22 -3.85 -16.78
CA ASP A 226 18.47 -5.04 -17.18
C ASP A 226 17.61 -5.65 -16.06
N PHE A 227 17.87 -5.32 -14.79
CA PHE A 227 17.14 -5.79 -13.62
C PHE A 227 16.05 -4.80 -13.15
N MET A 228 15.56 -3.95 -14.06
CA MET A 228 14.59 -2.91 -13.75
C MET A 228 13.31 -3.51 -13.12
N PRO A 229 12.95 -3.14 -11.88
CA PRO A 229 11.70 -3.57 -11.28
C PRO A 229 10.50 -2.91 -11.98
N SER A 230 9.38 -3.64 -12.04
CA SER A 230 8.13 -3.16 -12.59
C SER A 230 7.30 -2.41 -11.54
N PHE A 231 6.90 -1.18 -11.88
CA PHE A 231 5.98 -0.37 -11.08
C PHE A 231 4.58 -0.24 -11.72
N ALA A 232 4.32 -1.01 -12.78
CA ALA A 232 3.10 -0.84 -13.59
C ALA A 232 1.82 -1.14 -12.80
N GLY A 233 1.85 -2.15 -11.91
CA GLY A 233 0.72 -2.51 -11.05
C GLY A 233 0.35 -1.37 -10.12
N LEU A 234 1.30 -0.89 -9.32
CA LEU A 234 1.12 0.23 -8.40
C LEU A 234 0.65 1.49 -9.12
N ARG A 235 1.22 1.83 -10.29
CA ARG A 235 0.75 2.98 -11.09
C ARG A 235 -0.72 2.84 -11.46
N THR A 236 -1.12 1.65 -11.91
CA THR A 236 -2.51 1.36 -12.29
C THR A 236 -3.44 1.49 -11.09
N THR A 237 -3.08 0.94 -9.93
CA THR A 237 -3.83 1.09 -8.68
C THR A 237 -4.05 2.56 -8.31
N LEU A 238 -2.98 3.36 -8.34
CA LEU A 238 -3.06 4.79 -8.00
C LEU A 238 -4.01 5.52 -8.97
N GLU A 239 -3.93 5.23 -10.27
CA GLU A 239 -4.82 5.80 -11.28
C GLU A 239 -6.29 5.41 -11.07
N GLU A 240 -6.56 4.12 -10.84
CA GLU A 240 -7.92 3.63 -10.59
C GLU A 240 -8.55 4.31 -9.37
N VAL A 241 -7.81 4.40 -8.26
CA VAL A 241 -8.31 5.00 -7.03
C VAL A 241 -8.47 6.51 -7.20
N GLN A 242 -7.51 7.19 -7.85
CA GLN A 242 -7.59 8.63 -8.10
C GLN A 242 -8.82 9.00 -8.94
N GLN A 243 -9.17 8.20 -9.94
CA GLN A 243 -10.39 8.40 -10.73
C GLN A 243 -11.66 8.32 -9.89
N THR A 244 -11.69 7.48 -8.84
CA THR A 244 -12.88 7.34 -7.97
C THR A 244 -13.10 8.49 -7.01
N VAL A 245 -12.05 9.25 -6.66
CA VAL A 245 -12.13 10.40 -5.74
C VAL A 245 -12.24 11.74 -6.48
N ARG A 246 -12.36 11.72 -7.81
CA ARG A 246 -12.49 12.93 -8.61
C ARG A 246 -13.86 13.57 -8.40
N VAL A 247 -13.88 14.78 -7.83
CA VAL A 247 -15.07 15.61 -7.51
C VAL A 247 -15.06 16.96 -8.22
#